data_AF-A0A2E6STW3-F1
#
_entry.id   AF-A0A2E6STW3-F1
#
_cell.length_a   1.000
_cell.length_b   1.000
_cell.length_c   1.000
_cell.angle_alpha   90.00
_cell.angle_beta   90.00
_cell.angle_gamma   90.00
#
_symmetry.space_group_name_H-M   'P 1'
#
loop_
_entity.id
_entity.type
_entity.pdbx_description
1 polymer ?
#
loop_
_entity_poly.entity_id
_entity_poly.type
_entity_poly.pdbx_seq_one_letter_code
_entity_poly.pdbx_strand_id
1 'polypeptide(L)'
;MRIILSLILITGFNLGYGQSVQEIKDQISTQFTPNSDGVNDLWGPEINQSNYSLKIYTRWGKLIYTSTDVNQRWDGSYMGRPCESGVYIYIVELLINSKQEIIKGTVELFK
;
A
#
# COMPACT_ATOMS: atom_id res chain seq x y z
N MET A 1 -2.28 -9.41 33.40
CA MET A 1 -2.05 -9.58 31.96
C MET A 1 -3.38 -9.37 31.24
N ARG A 2 -3.44 -8.49 30.20
CA ARG A 2 -4.65 -7.97 29.49
C ARG A 2 -5.35 -6.72 30.05
N ILE A 3 -4.61 -5.68 30.45
CA ILE A 3 -5.22 -4.36 30.72
C ILE A 3 -4.59 -3.24 29.86
N ILE A 4 -3.37 -3.43 29.35
CA ILE A 4 -2.64 -2.37 28.63
C ILE A 4 -3.05 -2.26 27.14
N LEU A 5 -3.52 -3.34 26.51
CA LEU A 5 -3.85 -3.35 25.08
C LEU A 5 -5.12 -2.53 24.73
N SER A 6 -6.03 -2.28 25.67
CA SER A 6 -7.30 -1.60 25.39
C SER A 6 -7.26 -0.07 25.55
N LEU A 7 -6.15 0.52 26.03
CA LEU A 7 -6.06 1.96 26.28
C LEU A 7 -5.32 2.75 25.19
N ILE A 8 -4.50 2.09 24.37
CA ILE A 8 -3.71 2.74 23.31
C ILE A 8 -4.60 3.24 22.15
N LEU A 9 -5.74 2.59 21.92
CA LEU A 9 -6.65 2.95 20.83
C LEU A 9 -7.41 4.28 21.06
N ILE A 10 -7.47 4.80 22.29
CA ILE A 10 -8.31 5.97 22.62
C ILE A 10 -7.53 7.30 22.58
N THR A 11 -6.21 7.29 22.76
CA THR A 11 -5.43 8.53 22.92
C THR A 11 -4.64 8.97 21.69
N GLY A 12 -4.61 8.18 20.60
CA GLY A 12 -3.86 8.54 19.39
C GLY A 12 -2.36 8.77 19.63
N PHE A 13 -1.84 8.35 20.79
CA PHE A 13 -0.45 8.54 21.17
C PHE A 13 0.34 7.31 20.74
N ASN A 14 0.93 7.40 19.55
CA ASN A 14 1.87 6.41 19.05
C ASN A 14 3.18 6.58 19.85
N LEU A 15 3.34 5.80 20.92
CA LEU A 15 4.64 5.64 21.57
C LEU A 15 5.60 5.14 20.49
N GLY A 16 6.75 5.80 20.30
CA GLY A 16 7.72 5.54 19.22
C GLY A 16 8.40 4.17 19.21
N TYR A 17 7.62 3.09 19.33
CA TYR A 17 7.93 1.78 18.80
C TYR A 17 7.95 1.94 17.28
N GLY A 18 9.12 1.76 16.66
CA GLY A 18 9.23 1.83 15.21
C GLY A 18 8.16 0.96 14.56
N GLN A 19 7.42 1.51 13.59
CA GLN A 19 6.29 0.83 12.96
C GLN A 19 6.68 -0.60 12.58
N SER A 20 5.90 -1.58 13.02
CA SER A 20 6.16 -2.97 12.64
C SER A 20 5.72 -3.20 11.19
N VAL A 21 6.33 -4.18 10.51
CA VAL A 21 5.96 -4.56 9.13
C VAL A 21 4.46 -4.84 9.02
N GLN A 22 3.88 -5.46 10.06
CA GLN A 22 2.47 -5.82 10.08
C GLN A 22 1.56 -4.59 10.19
N GLU A 23 1.91 -3.61 11.03
CA GLU A 23 1.15 -2.36 11.13
C GLU A 23 1.10 -1.61 9.81
N ILE A 24 2.24 -1.52 9.10
CA ILE A 24 2.30 -0.89 7.78
C ILE A 24 1.43 -1.66 6.79
N LYS A 25 1.49 -3.00 6.82
CA LYS A 25 0.66 -3.85 5.97
C LYS A 25 -0.83 -3.61 6.21
N ASP A 26 -1.25 -3.47 7.46
CA ASP A 26 -2.66 -3.25 7.84
C ASP A 26 -3.18 -1.87 7.41
N GLN A 27 -2.28 -0.91 7.15
CA GLN A 27 -2.62 0.43 6.64
C GLN A 27 -2.75 0.48 5.11
N ILE A 28 -2.29 -0.53 4.38
CA ILE A 28 -2.37 -0.54 2.91
C ILE A 28 -3.80 -0.91 2.49
N SER A 29 -4.46 0.03 1.78
CA SER A 29 -5.80 -0.23 1.24
C SER A 29 -5.80 -1.44 0.31
N THR A 30 -6.84 -2.26 0.43
CA THR A 30 -7.05 -3.45 -0.41
C THR A 30 -7.92 -3.17 -1.61
N GLN A 31 -8.48 -1.96 -1.75
CA GLN A 31 -9.43 -1.60 -2.80
C GLN A 31 -9.23 -0.14 -3.25
N PHE A 32 -9.53 0.15 -4.52
CA PHE A 32 -9.60 1.52 -5.06
C PHE A 32 -10.47 1.58 -6.33
N THR A 33 -10.91 2.78 -6.68
CA THR A 33 -11.91 3.02 -7.73
C THR A 33 -11.46 4.17 -8.61
N PRO A 34 -10.64 3.94 -9.66
CA PRO A 34 -10.17 4.98 -10.58
C PRO A 34 -11.28 5.41 -11.55
N ASN A 35 -12.30 6.12 -11.03
CA ASN A 35 -13.47 6.61 -11.77
C ASN A 35 -13.42 8.13 -12.02
N SER A 36 -12.35 8.81 -11.61
CA SER A 36 -12.13 10.26 -11.73
C SER A 36 -13.13 11.11 -10.92
N ASP A 37 -13.67 10.59 -9.82
CA ASP A 37 -14.52 11.36 -8.90
C ASP A 37 -13.73 12.12 -7.82
N GLY A 38 -12.40 11.94 -7.78
CA GLY A 38 -11.49 12.54 -6.81
C GLY A 38 -11.31 11.72 -5.53
N VAL A 39 -11.97 10.57 -5.40
CA VAL A 39 -11.96 9.71 -4.21
C VAL A 39 -11.39 8.33 -4.54
N ASN A 40 -10.26 7.97 -3.94
CA ASN A 40 -9.59 6.67 -4.16
C ASN A 40 -9.26 6.38 -5.64
N ASP A 41 -8.99 7.42 -6.43
CA ASP A 41 -8.58 7.29 -7.84
C ASP A 41 -7.16 6.75 -8.02
N LEU A 42 -6.32 6.95 -7.01
CA LEU A 42 -4.92 6.55 -7.02
C LEU A 42 -4.65 5.55 -5.90
N TRP A 43 -3.91 4.50 -6.23
CA TRP A 43 -3.57 3.44 -5.29
C TRP A 43 -2.06 3.33 -5.04
N GLY A 44 -1.71 3.27 -3.77
CA GLY A 44 -0.37 3.01 -3.27
C GLY A 44 -0.33 3.16 -1.75
N PRO A 45 0.67 2.58 -1.07
CA PRO A 45 0.85 2.77 0.37
C PRO A 45 1.00 4.24 0.75
N GLU A 46 0.25 4.70 1.76
CA GLU A 46 0.40 6.03 2.34
C GLU A 46 1.44 6.02 3.47
N ILE A 47 2.70 5.80 3.11
CA ILE A 47 3.78 5.60 4.08
C ILE A 47 4.86 6.68 3.96
N ASN A 48 5.55 6.97 5.05
CA ASN A 48 6.71 7.86 5.06
C ASN A 48 7.96 7.03 5.40
N GLN A 49 8.43 6.25 4.42
CA GLN A 49 9.56 5.33 4.61
C GLN A 49 10.59 5.52 3.49
N SER A 50 11.86 5.34 3.85
CA SER A 50 12.98 5.47 2.91
C SER A 50 13.19 4.20 2.09
N ASN A 51 13.90 4.34 0.96
CA ASN A 51 14.22 3.24 0.05
C ASN A 51 12.97 2.49 -0.48
N TYR A 52 11.93 3.26 -0.79
CA TYR A 52 10.64 2.78 -1.26
C TYR A 52 10.72 2.28 -2.71
N SER A 53 10.09 1.14 -2.98
CA SER A 53 9.79 0.64 -4.32
C SER A 53 8.46 -0.08 -4.31
N LEU A 54 7.53 0.39 -5.15
CA LEU A 54 6.27 -0.27 -5.45
C LEU A 54 6.34 -0.94 -6.82
N LYS A 55 5.81 -2.17 -6.88
CA LYS A 55 5.59 -2.93 -8.11
C LYS A 55 4.18 -3.51 -8.07
N ILE A 56 3.44 -3.38 -9.17
CA ILE A 56 2.10 -3.95 -9.33
C ILE A 56 2.08 -4.87 -10.53
N TYR A 57 1.49 -6.04 -10.33
CA TYR A 57 1.39 -7.11 -11.28
C TYR A 57 -0.07 -7.47 -11.51
N THR A 58 -0.39 -7.90 -12.72
CA THR A 58 -1.63 -8.65 -12.98
C THR A 58 -1.64 -9.97 -12.18
N ARG A 59 -2.83 -10.58 -12.04
CA ARG A 59 -2.96 -11.93 -11.46
C ARG A 59 -2.08 -12.99 -12.14
N TRP A 60 -1.70 -12.78 -13.41
CA TRP A 60 -0.86 -13.67 -14.20
C TRP A 60 0.65 -13.38 -14.07
N GLY A 61 1.05 -12.48 -13.18
CA GLY A 61 2.46 -12.16 -12.93
C GLY A 61 3.09 -11.16 -13.91
N LYS A 62 2.32 -10.57 -14.83
CA LYS A 62 2.81 -9.47 -15.68
C LYS A 62 2.95 -8.19 -14.88
N LEU A 63 4.15 -7.60 -14.82
CA LEU A 63 4.40 -6.28 -14.24
C LEU A 63 3.72 -5.20 -15.08
N ILE A 64 2.92 -4.34 -14.44
CA ILE A 64 2.17 -3.26 -15.11
C ILE A 64 2.45 -1.88 -14.52
N TYR A 65 2.96 -1.79 -13.30
CA TYR A 65 3.32 -0.50 -12.71
C TYR A 65 4.53 -0.65 -11.81
N THR A 66 5.38 0.37 -11.78
CA THR A 66 6.46 0.49 -10.80
C THR A 66 6.74 1.94 -10.47
N SER A 67 7.11 2.21 -9.22
CA SER A 67 7.54 3.53 -8.77
C SER A 67 8.50 3.40 -7.60
N THR A 68 9.50 4.28 -7.54
CA THR A 68 10.36 4.50 -6.36
C THR A 68 10.01 5.80 -5.62
N ASP A 69 9.04 6.56 -6.12
CA ASP A 69 8.50 7.76 -5.47
C ASP A 69 7.17 7.39 -4.79
N VAL A 70 7.10 7.58 -3.48
CA VAL A 70 5.91 7.27 -2.68
C VAL A 70 4.71 8.16 -3.01
N ASN A 71 4.96 9.33 -3.61
CA ASN A 71 3.90 10.22 -4.09
C ASN A 71 3.34 9.80 -5.45
N GLN A 72 4.08 8.97 -6.19
CA GLN A 72 3.64 8.43 -7.47
C GLN A 72 2.90 7.11 -7.21
N ARG A 73 1.57 7.21 -7.25
CA ARG A 73 0.63 6.12 -7.03
C ARG A 73 0.04 5.64 -8.36
N TRP A 74 -0.44 4.41 -8.37
CA TRP A 74 -1.03 3.80 -9.55
C TRP A 74 -2.47 4.27 -9.76
N ASP A 75 -2.76 4.79 -10.94
CA ASP A 75 -4.07 5.29 -11.36
C ASP A 75 -4.98 4.21 -11.97
N GLY A 76 -4.60 2.94 -11.88
CA GLY A 76 -5.33 1.86 -12.53
C GLY A 76 -5.09 1.76 -14.04
N SER A 77 -4.12 2.50 -14.60
CA SER A 77 -3.79 2.43 -16.03
C SER A 77 -2.51 1.63 -16.31
N TYR A 78 -2.40 1.10 -17.52
CA TYR A 78 -1.18 0.49 -18.05
C TYR A 78 -1.01 0.89 -19.51
N MET A 79 0.15 1.47 -19.84
CA MET A 79 0.45 1.98 -21.20
C MET A 79 -0.63 2.94 -21.73
N GLY A 80 -1.15 3.81 -20.85
CA GLY A 80 -2.18 4.80 -21.19
C GLY A 80 -3.58 4.23 -21.40
N ARG A 81 -3.81 2.94 -21.07
CA ARG A 81 -5.13 2.31 -21.14
C ARG A 81 -5.61 1.93 -19.74
N PRO A 82 -6.89 2.15 -19.39
CA PRO A 82 -7.46 1.67 -18.14
C PRO A 82 -7.35 0.15 -18.04
N CYS A 83 -6.95 -0.35 -16.88
CA CYS A 83 -6.93 -1.78 -16.61
C CYS A 83 -8.35 -2.31 -16.34
N GLU A 84 -8.53 -3.63 -16.43
CA GLU A 84 -9.82 -4.25 -16.12
C GLU A 84 -10.07 -4.30 -14.62
N SER A 85 -11.34 -4.30 -14.21
CA SER A 85 -11.70 -4.55 -12.82
C SER A 85 -11.24 -5.93 -12.39
N GLY A 86 -10.76 -6.06 -11.16
CA GLY A 86 -10.29 -7.32 -10.61
C GLY A 86 -9.06 -7.16 -9.72
N VAL A 87 -8.44 -8.31 -9.43
CA VAL A 87 -7.38 -8.42 -8.43
C VAL A 87 -5.99 -8.29 -9.06
N TYR A 88 -5.20 -7.39 -8.51
CA TYR A 88 -3.80 -7.15 -8.82
C TYR A 88 -2.92 -7.48 -7.62
N ILE A 89 -1.68 -7.88 -7.88
CA ILE A 89 -0.70 -8.23 -6.86
C ILE A 89 0.24 -7.05 -6.69
N TYR A 90 0.50 -6.62 -5.47
CA TYR A 90 1.51 -5.62 -5.18
C TYR A 90 2.69 -6.19 -4.41
N ILE A 91 3.86 -5.59 -4.63
CA ILE A 91 5.06 -5.79 -3.85
C ILE A 91 5.60 -4.40 -3.49
N VAL A 92 5.75 -4.15 -2.19
CA VAL A 92 6.35 -2.94 -1.64
C VAL A 92 7.63 -3.34 -0.95
N GLU A 93 8.73 -2.73 -1.36
CA GLU A 93 10.04 -2.86 -0.72
C GLU A 93 10.34 -1.53 -0.03
N LEU A 94 10.78 -1.56 1.23
CA LEU A 94 11.14 -0.36 1.99
C LEU A 94 12.11 -0.67 3.13
N LEU A 95 12.72 0.38 3.70
CA LEU A 95 13.55 0.26 4.88
C LEU A 95 12.74 0.53 6.15
N ILE A 96 12.70 -0.43 7.08
CA ILE A 96 12.07 -0.29 8.40
C ILE A 96 13.13 -0.59 9.46
N ASN A 97 13.38 0.33 10.40
CA ASN A 97 14.38 0.15 11.46
C ASN A 97 15.76 -0.28 10.93
N SER A 98 16.22 0.31 9.82
CA SER A 98 17.46 -0.02 9.10
C SER A 98 17.52 -1.43 8.49
N LYS A 99 16.40 -2.15 8.43
CA LYS A 99 16.28 -3.45 7.78
C LYS A 99 15.41 -3.33 6.53
N GLN A 100 15.84 -3.93 5.43
CA GLN A 100 15.03 -4.02 4.22
C GLN A 100 13.90 -5.02 4.44
N GLU A 101 12.68 -4.57 4.19
CA GLU A 101 11.46 -5.34 4.37
C GLU A 101 10.65 -5.37 3.07
N ILE A 102 9.92 -6.47 2.88
CA ILE A 102 9.10 -6.70 1.70
C ILE A 102 7.67 -7.00 2.15
N ILE A 103 6.74 -6.15 1.75
CA ILE A 103 5.30 -6.32 1.98
C ILE A 103 4.67 -6.75 0.66
N LYS A 104 3.91 -7.86 0.71
CA LYS A 104 3.17 -8.39 -0.44
C LYS A 104 1.71 -8.50 -0.09
N GLY A 105 0.87 -8.26 -1.08
CA GLY A 105 -0.58 -8.40 -0.94
C GLY A 105 -1.29 -8.22 -2.26
N THR A 106 -2.59 -8.02 -2.16
CA THR A 106 -3.47 -7.80 -3.31
C THR A 106 -4.24 -6.51 -3.16
N VAL A 107 -4.52 -5.89 -4.30
CA VAL A 107 -5.47 -4.77 -4.41
C VAL A 107 -6.52 -5.14 -5.44
N GLU A 108 -7.77 -4.83 -5.14
CA GLU A 108 -8.89 -4.95 -6.07
C GLU A 108 -9.21 -3.58 -6.70
N LEU A 109 -9.27 -3.56 -8.03
CA LEU A 109 -9.67 -2.40 -8.82
C LEU A 109 -11.16 -2.52 -9.15
N PHE A 110 -11.95 -1.52 -8.78
CA PHE A 110 -13.35 -1.37 -9.17
C PHE A 110 -13.53 -0.27 -10.22
N LYS A 111 -14.59 -0.38 -11.03
CA LYS A 111 -15.03 0.67 -11.96
C LYS A 111 -16.48 1.02 -11.66
#